data_AF-A0A840XZ05-F1
#
_entry.id   AF-A0A840XZ05-F1
#
_cell.length_a   1.000
_cell.length_b   1.000
_cell.length_c   1.000
_cell.angle_alpha   90.00
_cell.angle_beta   90.00
_cell.angle_gamma   90.00
#
_symmetry.space_group_name_H-M   'P 1'
#
loop_
_entity.id
_entity.type
_entity.pdbx_description
1 polymer ?
#
loop_
_entity_poly.entity_id
_entity_poly.type
_entity_poly.pdbx_seq_one_letter_code
_entity_poly.pdbx_strand_id
1 'polypeptide(L)'
;MARLTIVSTRDYRQHVLEIEERGNGTCSVVVHPPARLGRPRLVEPANGATLLIDLVNQAKAEIDEVMGPKPPPRRPPMRRRFG
;
A
#
# COMPACT_ATOMS: atom_id res chain seq x y z
N MET A 1 -9.00 -11.69 -23.28
CA MET A 1 -8.36 -11.78 -21.95
C MET A 1 -7.10 -10.92 -21.98
N ALA A 2 -7.03 -9.84 -21.20
CA ALA A 2 -5.83 -9.02 -21.13
C ALA A 2 -4.73 -9.81 -20.40
N ARG A 3 -3.58 -9.99 -21.05
CA ARG A 3 -2.44 -10.71 -20.48
C ARG A 3 -1.76 -9.83 -19.44
N LEU A 4 -1.56 -10.36 -18.24
CA LEU A 4 -0.73 -9.75 -17.21
C LEU A 4 0.71 -9.70 -17.73
N THR A 5 1.31 -8.52 -17.76
CA THR A 5 2.65 -8.31 -18.33
C THR A 5 3.69 -8.17 -17.24
N ILE A 6 3.38 -7.45 -16.16
CA ILE A 6 4.31 -7.19 -15.05
C ILE A 6 3.55 -7.24 -13.73
N VAL A 7 4.15 -7.87 -12.72
CA VAL A 7 3.72 -7.78 -11.31
C VAL A 7 4.87 -7.22 -10.49
N SER A 8 4.60 -6.23 -9.66
CA SER A 8 5.57 -5.67 -8.72
C SER A 8 4.97 -5.58 -7.32
N THR A 9 5.67 -6.09 -6.31
CA THR A 9 5.23 -5.99 -4.92
C THR A 9 6.05 -4.96 -4.15
N ARG A 10 5.37 -4.13 -3.34
CA ARG A 10 6.00 -3.12 -2.48
C ARG A 10 5.40 -3.12 -1.09
N ASP A 11 6.25 -3.08 -0.08
CA ASP A 11 5.80 -2.91 1.30
C ASP A 11 5.46 -1.44 1.60
N TYR A 12 4.32 -1.21 2.26
CA TYR A 12 3.95 0.10 2.80
C TYR A 12 3.31 -0.03 4.18
N ARG A 13 3.95 0.57 5.19
CA ARG A 13 3.66 0.35 6.62
C ARG A 13 3.71 -1.13 7.00
N GLN A 14 2.55 -1.79 7.09
CA GLN A 14 2.38 -3.21 7.41
C GLN A 14 1.62 -3.96 6.29
N HIS A 15 1.33 -3.28 5.17
CA HIS A 15 0.60 -3.80 4.04
C HIS A 15 1.56 -4.11 2.89
N VAL A 16 1.17 -5.05 2.03
CA VAL A 16 1.86 -5.32 0.76
C VAL A 16 0.99 -4.77 -0.37
N LEU A 17 1.57 -3.92 -1.21
CA LEU A 17 0.96 -3.42 -2.43
C LEU A 17 1.45 -4.28 -3.59
N GLU A 18 0.55 -4.98 -4.26
CA GLU A 18 0.82 -5.71 -5.49
C GLU A 18 0.31 -4.88 -6.68
N ILE A 19 1.23 -4.52 -7.57
CA ILE A 19 0.98 -3.69 -8.73
C ILE A 19 0.95 -4.61 -9.94
N GLU A 20 -0.18 -4.62 -10.64
CA GLU A 20 -0.39 -5.41 -11.84
C GLU A 20 -0.47 -4.49 -13.05
N GLU A 21 0.41 -4.68 -14.02
CA GLU A 21 0.36 -4.00 -15.32
C GLU A 21 -0.09 -5.01 -16.39
N ARG A 22 -1.17 -4.67 -17.09
CA ARG A 22 -1.74 -5.49 -18.17
C ARG A 22 -1.26 -4.94 -19.51
N GLY A 23 -1.04 -5.82 -20.49
CA GLY A 23 -0.47 -5.49 -21.80
C GLY A 23 -1.28 -4.56 -22.71
N ASN A 24 -2.44 -4.09 -22.23
CA ASN A 24 -3.27 -3.05 -22.84
C ASN A 24 -3.03 -1.65 -22.21
N GLY A 25 -2.01 -1.49 -21.37
CA GLY A 25 -1.68 -0.23 -20.70
C GLY A 25 -2.54 0.07 -19.47
N THR A 26 -3.41 -0.86 -19.04
CA THR A 26 -4.18 -0.69 -17.79
C THR A 26 -3.36 -1.22 -16.61
N CYS A 27 -3.32 -0.44 -15.53
CA CYS A 27 -2.70 -0.82 -14.27
C CYS A 27 -3.77 -1.05 -13.20
N SER A 28 -3.55 -2.01 -12.30
CA SER A 28 -4.34 -2.22 -11.08
C SER A 28 -3.41 -2.38 -9.88
N VAL A 29 -3.90 -2.05 -8.68
CA VAL A 29 -3.16 -2.23 -7.44
C VAL A 29 -3.99 -3.06 -6.46
N VAL A 30 -3.45 -4.18 -5.99
CA VAL A 30 -4.05 -4.98 -4.92
C VAL A 30 -3.36 -4.62 -3.61
N VAL A 31 -4.15 -4.18 -2.63
CA VAL A 31 -3.69 -3.94 -1.27
C VAL A 31 -3.92 -5.20 -0.46
N HIS A 32 -2.83 -5.80 0.01
CA HIS A 32 -2.85 -6.94 0.93
C HIS A 32 -2.63 -6.44 2.37
N PRO A 33 -3.68 -6.39 3.19
CA PRO A 33 -3.52 -6.09 4.59
C PRO A 33 -2.84 -7.25 5.34
N PRO A 34 -2.15 -6.97 6.45
CA PRO A 34 -1.68 -8.02 7.34
C PRO A 34 -2.88 -8.81 7.87
N ALA A 35 -2.69 -10.09 8.18
CA ALA A 35 -3.76 -11.05 8.49
C ALA A 35 -4.76 -10.62 9.59
N ARG A 36 -4.42 -9.62 10.40
CA ARG A 36 -5.25 -9.08 11.48
C ARG A 36 -6.15 -7.91 11.05
N LEU A 37 -5.89 -7.29 9.91
CA LEU A 37 -6.55 -6.06 9.46
C LEU A 37 -7.63 -6.29 8.39
N GLY A 38 -7.64 -7.43 7.71
CA GLY A 38 -8.75 -7.77 6.83
C GLY A 38 -8.37 -8.60 5.60
N ARG A 39 -9.16 -8.44 4.54
CA ARG A 39 -9.00 -9.14 3.26
C ARG A 39 -8.32 -8.24 2.23
N PRO A 40 -7.61 -8.82 1.24
CA PRO A 40 -7.07 -8.07 0.12
C PRO A 40 -8.14 -7.27 -0.60
N ARG A 41 -7.79 -6.07 -1.05
CA ARG A 41 -8.68 -5.17 -1.78
C ARG A 41 -8.04 -4.74 -3.08
N LEU A 42 -8.80 -4.79 -4.17
CA LEU A 42 -8.40 -4.28 -5.47
C LEU A 42 -8.74 -2.79 -5.59
N VAL A 43 -7.76 -2.02 -6.05
CA VAL A 43 -7.90 -0.62 -6.45
C VAL A 43 -7.82 -0.58 -7.98
N GLU A 44 -8.98 -0.39 -8.61
CA GLU A 44 -9.11 -0.31 -10.06
C GLU A 44 -9.07 1.15 -10.54
N PRO A 45 -8.53 1.40 -11.75
CA PRO A 45 -8.58 2.71 -12.37
C PRO A 45 -10.02 3.12 -12.65
N ALA A 46 -10.43 4.27 -12.11
CA ALA A 46 -11.79 4.79 -12.30
C ALA A 46 -12.08 5.13 -13.78
N ASN A 47 -11.06 5.52 -14.54
CA ASN A 47 -11.14 5.84 -15.96
C ASN A 47 -9.91 5.30 -16.71
N GLY A 48 -10.02 5.09 -18.02
CA GLY A 48 -8.94 4.55 -18.87
C GLY A 48 -7.66 5.40 -18.97
N ALA A 49 -7.60 6.56 -18.32
CA ALA A 49 -6.43 7.44 -18.28
C ALA A 49 -5.82 7.61 -16.87
N THR A 50 -6.28 6.86 -15.86
CA THR A 50 -5.70 6.94 -14.51
C THR A 50 -4.25 6.44 -14.53
N LEU A 51 -3.31 7.26 -14.05
CA LEU A 51 -1.91 6.89 -14.00
C LEU A 51 -1.66 5.90 -12.85
N LEU A 52 -0.66 5.03 -13.03
CA LEU A 52 -0.24 4.09 -11.97
C LEU A 52 0.11 4.81 -10.66
N ILE A 53 0.74 5.98 -10.74
CA ILE A 53 1.13 6.76 -9.57
C ILE A 53 -0.09 7.21 -8.75
N ASP A 54 -1.20 7.52 -9.42
CA ASP A 54 -2.43 7.96 -8.76
C ASP A 54 -3.08 6.79 -8.01
N LEU A 55 -3.11 5.60 -8.62
CA LEU A 55 -3.60 4.37 -7.98
C LEU A 55 -2.79 4.02 -6.73
N VAL A 56 -1.46 4.11 -6.81
CA VAL A 56 -0.58 3.84 -5.67
C VAL A 56 -0.78 4.88 -4.57
N ASN A 57 -0.95 6.16 -4.92
CA ASN A 57 -1.20 7.21 -3.94
C ASN A 57 -2.56 7.04 -3.27
N GLN A 58 -3.60 6.67 -4.02
CA GLN A 58 -4.91 6.35 -3.48
C GLN A 58 -4.83 5.15 -2.51
N ALA A 59 -4.17 4.06 -2.91
CA ALA A 59 -3.97 2.90 -2.04
C ALA A 59 -3.25 3.27 -0.73
N LYS A 60 -2.22 4.12 -0.81
CA LYS A 60 -1.50 4.61 0.38
C LYS A 60 -2.38 5.48 1.28
N ALA A 61 -3.18 6.38 0.70
CA ALA A 61 -4.09 7.24 1.43
C ALA A 61 -5.13 6.41 2.21
N GLU A 62 -5.73 5.39 1.57
CA GLU A 62 -6.65 4.47 2.24
C GLU A 62 -5.96 3.71 3.39
N ILE A 63 -4.73 3.22 3.19
CA ILE A 63 -3.95 2.58 4.26
C ILE A 63 -3.68 3.56 5.41
N ASP A 64 -3.34 4.81 5.09
CA ASP A 64 -3.02 5.83 6.08
C ASP A 64 -4.26 6.23 6.90
N GLU A 65 -5.45 6.28 6.29
CA GLU A 65 -6.73 6.48 6.98
C GLU A 65 -7.04 5.33 7.95
N VAL A 66 -6.88 4.08 7.51
CA VAL A 66 -7.12 2.89 8.35
C VAL A 66 -6.13 2.79 9.50
N MET A 67 -4.85 3.07 9.26
CA MET A 67 -3.79 2.97 10.26
C MET A 67 -3.75 4.17 11.20
N GLY A 68 -4.46 5.25 10.88
CA GLY A 68 -4.42 6.50 11.63
C GLY A 68 -3.05 7.20 11.60
N PRO A 69 -2.91 8.32 12.33
CA PRO A 69 -1.68 9.07 12.38
C PRO A 69 -0.52 8.20 12.88
N LYS A 70 0.63 8.29 12.21
CA LYS A 70 1.82 7.55 12.60
C LYS A 70 2.16 7.89 14.06
N PRO A 71 2.23 6.90 14.98
CA PRO A 71 2.51 7.20 16.37
C PRO A 71 3.87 7.90 16.48
N PRO A 72 4.02 8.87 17.40
CA PRO A 72 5.28 9.56 17.58
C PRO A 72 6.37 8.53 17.90
N PRO A 73 7.61 8.70 17.39
CA PRO A 73 8.70 7.79 17.69
C PRO A 73 8.86 7.68 19.20
N ARG A 74 8.77 6.46 19.74
CA ARG A 74 9.00 6.21 21.17
C ARG A 74 10.41 6.67 21.49
N ARG A 75 10.55 7.77 22.24
CA ARG A 75 11.86 8.20 22.74
C ARG A 75 12.47 7.03 23.52
N PRO A 76 13.73 6.64 23.24
CA PRO A 76 14.36 5.54 23.96
C PRO A 76 14.37 5.86 25.46
N PRO A 77 14.16 4.87 26.35
CA PRO A 77 14.18 5.09 27.78
C PRO A 77 15.55 5.64 28.15
N MET A 78 15.55 6.87 28.68
CA MET A 78 16.73 7.51 29.25
C MET A 78 17.23 6.61 30.38
N ARG A 79 18.27 5.81 30.09
CA ARG A 79 18.94 4.95 31.06
C ARG A 79 19.38 5.86 32.22
N ARG A 80 18.64 5.84 33.34
CA ARG A 80 19.12 6.36 34.62
C ARG A 80 20.35 5.53 34.99
N ARG A 81 21.53 6.07 34.72
CA ARG A 81 22.77 5.65 35.38
C ARG A 81 22.58 5.96 36.86
N PHE A 82 22.39 4.93 37.67
CA PHE A 82 22.66 5.02 39.10
C PHE A 82 24.19 5.05 39.25
N GLY A 83 24.68 6.11 39.87
CA GLY A 83 26.03 6.20 40.43
C GLY A 83 26.01 5.84 41.90
#